data_AF-A0ABD2KFK9-F1
#
_entry.id   AF-A0ABD2KFK9-F1
#
_cell.length_a   1.000
_cell.length_b   1.000
_cell.length_c   1.000
_cell.angle_alpha   90.00
_cell.angle_beta   90.00
_cell.angle_gamma   90.00
#
_symmetry.space_group_name_H-M   'P 1'
#
loop_
_entity.id
_entity.type
_entity.pdbx_description
1 polymer ?
#
loop_
_entity_poly.entity_id
_entity_poly.type
_entity_poly.pdbx_seq_one_letter_code
_entity_poly.pdbx_strand_id
1 'polypeptide(L)'
;MFLKNWVDLRMVYSPEEVDAYRKEKGCHIKRTVIIRGIRTQLFSCHRRNKNGGCTYQLKAEHLDDDEGRIQISKSGYHNHR
;
A
#
# COMPACT_ATOMS: atom_id res chain seq x y z
N MET A 1 12.48 16.67 0.21
CA MET A 1 11.81 15.35 0.35
C MET A 1 10.32 15.55 0.19
N PHE A 2 9.70 15.08 -0.90
CA PHE A 2 8.24 15.12 -1.04
C PHE A 2 7.65 14.04 -0.14
N LEU A 3 7.11 14.44 1.02
CA LEU A 3 6.28 13.59 1.86
C LEU A 3 5.07 13.17 1.02
N LYS A 4 5.01 11.90 0.63
CA LYS A 4 3.79 11.34 0.06
C LYS A 4 2.69 11.44 1.11
N ASN A 5 1.57 12.05 0.74
CA ASN A 5 0.43 12.17 1.63
C ASN A 5 -0.25 10.79 1.69
N TRP A 6 0.08 10.03 2.73
CA TRP A 6 -0.50 8.72 2.99
C TRP A 6 -1.79 8.91 3.77
N VAL A 7 -2.88 8.36 3.23
CA VAL A 7 -4.19 8.37 3.86
C VAL A 7 -4.51 6.96 4.32
N ASP A 8 -4.76 6.81 5.62
CA ASP A 8 -5.15 5.54 6.20
C ASP A 8 -6.50 5.08 5.64
N LEU A 9 -6.56 3.80 5.28
CA LEU A 9 -7.73 3.21 4.65
C LEU A 9 -8.42 2.22 5.58
N ARG A 10 -7.64 1.27 6.10
CA ARG A 10 -8.14 0.18 6.93
C ARG A 10 -7.02 -0.47 7.72
N MET A 11 -7.41 -1.10 8.80
CA MET A 11 -6.57 -2.02 9.55
C MET A 11 -6.99 -3.45 9.21
N VAL A 12 -6.03 -4.35 9.09
CA VAL A 12 -6.24 -5.79 8.87
C VAL A 12 -5.36 -6.58 9.84
N TYR A 13 -5.64 -7.87 10.00
CA TYR A 13 -4.96 -8.69 11.03
C TYR A 13 -4.23 -9.87 10.41
N SER A 14 -4.16 -9.95 9.08
CA SER A 14 -3.51 -11.05 8.39
C SER A 14 -2.88 -10.60 7.07
N PRO A 15 -1.70 -11.15 6.71
CA PRO A 15 -1.07 -10.90 5.42
C PRO A 15 -1.97 -11.28 4.23
N GLU A 16 -2.86 -12.26 4.41
CA GLU A 16 -3.82 -12.69 3.40
C GLU A 16 -4.85 -11.60 3.07
N GLU A 17 -5.31 -10.84 4.07
CA GLU A 17 -6.21 -9.71 3.85
C GLU A 17 -5.50 -8.58 3.09
N VAL A 18 -4.21 -8.37 3.37
CA VAL A 18 -3.38 -7.43 2.61
C VAL A 18 -3.27 -7.88 1.14
N ASP A 19 -3.08 -9.17 0.92
CA ASP A 19 -2.97 -9.76 -0.42
C ASP A 19 -4.29 -9.67 -1.21
N ALA A 20 -5.42 -9.96 -0.54
CA ALA A 20 -6.75 -9.79 -1.11
C ALA A 20 -7.01 -8.31 -1.47
N TYR A 21 -6.69 -7.39 -0.55
CA TYR A 21 -6.92 -5.97 -0.76
C TYR A 21 -6.05 -5.38 -1.88
N ARG A 22 -4.77 -5.72 -1.95
CA ARG A 22 -3.92 -5.26 -3.08
C ARG A 22 -4.44 -5.80 -4.42
N LYS A 23 -4.95 -7.04 -4.47
CA LYS A 23 -5.49 -7.66 -5.68
C LYS A 23 -6.77 -6.96 -6.11
N GLU A 24 -7.67 -6.67 -5.18
CA GLU A 24 -8.88 -5.87 -5.42
C GLU A 24 -8.52 -4.51 -6.03
N LYS A 25 -7.48 -3.85 -5.52
CA LYS A 25 -7.00 -2.55 -6.05
C LYS A 25 -6.08 -2.67 -7.27
N GLY A 26 -5.90 -3.85 -7.85
CA GLY A 26 -5.03 -4.07 -9.01
C GLY A 26 -3.58 -3.60 -8.79
N CYS A 27 -3.09 -3.77 -7.56
CA CYS A 27 -1.76 -3.36 -7.12
C CYS A 27 -0.82 -4.56 -6.97
N HIS A 28 0.43 -4.34 -7.35
CA HIS A 28 1.50 -5.32 -7.26
C HIS A 28 2.50 -4.90 -6.19
N ILE A 29 3.12 -5.89 -5.54
CA ILE A 29 4.21 -5.63 -4.60
C ILE A 29 5.34 -4.95 -5.36
N LYS A 30 5.69 -3.74 -4.93
CA LYS A 30 6.80 -2.97 -5.50
C LYS A 30 8.08 -3.22 -4.72
N ARG A 31 8.01 -3.12 -3.39
CA ARG A 31 9.15 -3.34 -2.49
C ARG A 31 8.67 -3.61 -1.07
N THR A 32 9.50 -4.33 -0.32
CA THR A 32 9.36 -4.48 1.13
C THR A 32 10.55 -3.80 1.78
N VAL A 33 10.31 -2.94 2.76
CA VAL A 33 11.34 -2.16 3.47
C VAL A 33 11.01 -2.14 4.95
N ILE A 34 12.03 -2.00 5.80
CA ILE A 34 11.82 -1.76 7.23
C ILE A 34 11.92 -0.24 7.46
N ILE A 35 10.86 0.37 8.02
CA ILE A 35 10.81 1.80 8.31
C ILE A 35 10.60 1.97 9.80
N ARG A 36 11.59 2.54 10.52
CA ARG A 36 11.53 2.74 11.98
C ARG A 36 11.23 1.43 12.75
N GLY A 37 11.81 0.32 12.30
CA GLY A 37 11.58 -1.01 12.89
C GLY A 37 10.34 -1.73 12.34
N ILE A 38 9.42 -1.03 11.67
CA ILE A 38 8.18 -1.59 11.16
C ILE A 38 8.38 -2.19 9.76
N ARG A 39 7.99 -3.47 9.59
CA ARG A 39 7.97 -4.10 8.27
C ARG A 39 6.90 -3.47 7.40
N THR A 40 7.33 -2.76 6.36
CA THR A 40 6.48 -1.99 5.46
C THR A 40 6.51 -2.57 4.06
N GLN A 41 5.37 -3.03 3.57
CA GLN A 41 5.20 -3.45 2.18
C GLN A 41 4.58 -2.31 1.37
N LEU A 42 5.23 -1.98 0.26
CA LEU A 42 4.76 -0.94 -0.66
C LEU A 42 4.28 -1.60 -1.94
N PHE A 43 3.09 -1.22 -2.36
CA PHE A 43 2.45 -1.70 -3.57
C PHE A 43 2.18 -0.52 -4.51
N SER A 44 2.23 -0.80 -5.80
CA SER A 44 1.89 0.17 -6.83
C SER A 44 1.01 -0.46 -7.89
N CYS A 45 0.08 0.31 -8.42
CA CYS A 45 -0.61 -0.08 -9.63
C CYS A 45 0.38 -0.03 -10.81
N HIS A 46 0.43 -1.10 -11.61
CA HIS A 46 1.31 -1.18 -12.78
C HIS A 46 0.65 -0.64 -14.06
N ARG A 47 -0.64 -0.28 -14.01
CA ARG A 47 -1.33 0.28 -15.16
C ARG A 47 -0.75 1.65 -15.52
N ARG A 48 -0.57 1.88 -16.82
CA ARG A 48 -0.23 3.18 -17.39
C ARG A 48 -1.49 3.78 -18.03
N ASN A 49 -1.64 5.10 -17.97
CA ASN A 49 -2.64 5.84 -18.71
C ASN A 49 -1.96 6.65 -19.84
N LYS A 50 -2.76 7.35 -20.66
CA LYS A 50 -2.24 8.20 -21.76
C LYS A 50 -1.32 9.35 -21.30
N ASN A 51 -1.38 9.72 -20.01
CA ASN A 51 -0.64 10.83 -19.42
C ASN A 51 0.53 10.36 -18.52
N GLY A 52 0.86 9.06 -18.48
CA GLY A 52 1.94 8.51 -17.66
C GLY A 52 1.56 7.25 -16.87
N GLY A 53 2.28 6.99 -15.77
CA GLY A 53 2.00 5.87 -14.87
C GLY A 53 0.87 6.17 -13.89
N CYS A 54 0.18 5.13 -13.42
CA CYS A 54 -0.75 5.28 -12.30
C CYS A 54 -0.04 5.79 -11.05
N THR A 55 -0.58 6.84 -10.44
CA THR A 55 -0.02 7.42 -9.21
C THR A 55 -0.52 6.72 -7.94
N TYR A 56 -1.47 5.78 -8.08
CA TYR A 56 -2.02 5.02 -6.98
C TYR A 56 -1.00 4.04 -6.39
N GLN A 57 -0.81 4.14 -5.07
CA GLN A 57 0.06 3.30 -4.30
C GLN A 57 -0.61 2.89 -3.00
N LEU A 58 -0.29 1.69 -2.54
CA LEU A 58 -0.66 1.21 -1.21
C LEU A 58 0.60 1.00 -0.38
N LYS A 59 0.43 1.14 0.92
CA LYS A 59 1.42 0.85 1.95
C LYS A 59 0.72 -0.05 2.97
N ALA A 60 1.34 -1.15 3.34
CA ALA A 60 0.93 -1.99 4.45
C ALA A 60 2.06 -2.02 5.48
N GLU A 61 1.78 -1.52 6.68
CA GLU A 61 2.71 -1.43 7.80
C GLU A 61 2.31 -2.49 8.82
N HIS A 62 3.19 -3.46 9.05
CA HIS A 62 3.01 -4.49 10.07
C HIS A 62 3.38 -3.88 11.41
N LEU A 63 2.37 -3.41 12.13
CA LEU A 63 2.57 -2.78 13.41
C LEU A 63 3.08 -3.84 14.40
N ASP A 64 4.06 -3.43 15.19
CA ASP A 64 4.65 -4.26 16.23
C ASP A 64 3.77 -4.18 17.50
N ASP A 65 2.51 -4.59 17.36
CA ASP A 65 1.58 -4.74 18.47
C ASP A 65 1.28 -6.22 18.70
N ASP A 66 0.97 -6.58 19.96
CA ASP A 66 0.61 -7.96 20.38
C ASP A 66 -0.56 -8.56 19.57
N GLU A 67 -1.33 -7.71 18.87
CA GLU A 67 -2.49 -8.12 18.06
C GLU A 67 -2.14 -8.38 16.60
N GLY A 68 -0.89 -8.15 16.17
CA GLY A 68 -0.43 -8.41 14.80
C GLY A 68 -1.14 -7.55 13.74
N ARG A 69 -1.51 -6.31 14.10
CA ARG A 69 -2.27 -5.42 13.21
C ARG A 69 -1.39 -4.95 12.05
N ILE A 70 -2.02 -4.81 10.90
CA ILE A 70 -1.41 -4.28 9.69
C ILE A 70 -2.20 -3.07 9.24
N GLN A 71 -1.58 -1.90 9.30
CA GLN A 71 -2.17 -0.65 8.83
C GLN A 71 -2.01 -0.55 7.32
N ILE A 72 -3.11 -0.43 6.58
CA ILE A 72 -3.11 -0.17 5.14
C ILE A 72 -3.41 1.31 4.90
N SER A 73 -2.51 1.98 4.19
CA SER A 73 -2.67 3.37 3.74
C SER A 73 -2.52 3.47 2.22
N LYS A 74 -3.15 4.47 1.60
CA LYS A 74 -2.97 4.80 0.18
C LYS A 74 -2.26 6.13 -0.03
N SER A 75 -1.67 6.29 -1.20
CA SER A 75 -1.23 7.58 -1.72
C SER A 75 -1.68 7.70 -3.18
N GLY A 76 -2.12 8.88 -3.58
CA GLY A 76 -2.62 9.13 -4.93
C GLY A 76 -3.99 8.50 -5.22
N TYR A 77 -4.34 8.45 -6.51
CA TYR A 77 -5.64 7.98 -7.00
C TYR A 77 -5.45 7.18 -8.28
N HIS A 78 -6.33 6.19 -8.53
CA HIS A 78 -6.39 5.53 -9.83
C HIS A 78 -6.84 6.55 -10.87
N ASN A 79 -5.97 6.86 -11.82
CA ASN A 79 -6.19 7.81 -12.90
C ASN A 79 -6.30 7.09 -14.26
N HIS A 80 -6.70 5.83 -14.24
CA HIS A 80 -6.97 5.00 -15.40
C HIS A 80 -8.35 4.36 -15.23
N ARG A 81 -9.11 4.31 -16.31
CA ARG A 81 -10.43 3.69 -16.36
C ARG A 81 -10.30 2.20 -16.66
#